data_AF-A0A1V6LR04-F1
#
_entry.id   AF-A0A1V6LR04-F1
#
_cell.length_a   1.000
_cell.length_b   1.000
_cell.length_c   1.000
_cell.angle_alpha   90.00
_cell.angle_beta   90.00
_cell.angle_gamma   90.00
#
_symmetry.space_group_name_H-M   'P 1'
#
loop_
_entity.id
_entity.type
_entity.pdbx_description
1 polymer ?
#
loop_
_entity_poly.entity_id
_entity_poly.type
_entity_poly.pdbx_seq_one_letter_code
_entity_poly.pdbx_strand_id
1 'polypeptide(L)'
;MIYILPVLAVLLSFIIIKVFNPRKTLFINLLLAFSGSFLLSLTFFELLPSVYTKANSKTIALFILAGLLLQIFLEFFSKGAEHGHMHFSLEKNKFPVILFISLSIHALVEGMPITNDNNILLGVLVHKVPIALILSIFLINSELKKTFIYLFILLFAVMTPLGSYLASSSPFFSNYKTYLHALSIGVFLHIATIILFESSKGHSFNMQKLLVIILGITTAYFI
;
A
#
# COMPACT_ATOMS: atom_id res chain seq x y z
N MET A 1 -15.56 -10.34 6.00
CA MET A 1 -14.78 -9.23 6.59
C MET A 1 -13.56 -8.92 5.71
N ILE A 2 -12.66 -9.89 5.50
CA ILE A 2 -11.44 -9.78 4.67
C ILE A 2 -11.67 -9.13 3.29
N TYR A 3 -12.75 -9.48 2.59
CA TYR A 3 -13.00 -8.91 1.25
C TYR A 3 -13.66 -7.53 1.25
N ILE A 4 -14.46 -7.22 2.27
CA ILE A 4 -15.32 -6.03 2.28
C ILE A 4 -14.58 -4.83 2.86
N LEU A 5 -13.79 -5.04 3.92
CA LEU A 5 -13.11 -3.94 4.62
C LEU A 5 -12.13 -3.18 3.71
N PRO A 6 -11.29 -3.83 2.87
CA PRO A 6 -10.41 -3.10 1.96
C PRO A 6 -11.18 -2.26 0.93
N VAL A 7 -12.31 -2.79 0.43
CA VAL A 7 -13.18 -2.05 -0.49
C VAL A 7 -13.74 -0.81 0.19
N LEU A 8 -14.26 -0.96 1.42
CA LEU A 8 -14.78 0.15 2.19
C LEU A 8 -13.70 1.20 2.51
N ALA A 9 -12.48 0.78 2.84
CA ALA A 9 -11.38 1.70 3.11
C ALA A 9 -11.10 2.60 1.89
N VAL A 10 -11.09 2.04 0.68
CA VAL A 10 -10.90 2.81 -0.55
C VAL A 10 -12.09 3.73 -0.84
N LEU A 11 -13.31 3.22 -0.78
CA LEU A 11 -14.52 4.00 -1.09
C LEU A 11 -14.74 5.15 -0.09
N LEU A 12 -14.56 4.89 1.21
CA LEU A 12 -14.68 5.91 2.25
C LEU A 12 -13.61 6.98 2.09
N SER A 13 -12.36 6.60 1.79
CA SER A 13 -11.29 7.57 1.51
C SER A 13 -11.65 8.48 0.32
N PHE A 14 -12.18 7.92 -0.76
CA PHE A 14 -12.64 8.70 -1.91
C PHE A 14 -13.80 9.65 -1.57
N ILE A 15 -14.78 9.20 -0.79
CA ILE A 15 -15.89 10.03 -0.32
C ILE A 15 -15.38 11.18 0.56
N ILE A 16 -14.45 10.89 1.48
CA ILE A 16 -13.85 11.91 2.36
C ILE A 16 -13.18 13.00 1.53
N ILE A 17 -12.36 12.63 0.54
CA ILE A 17 -11.71 13.63 -0.32
C ILE A 17 -12.74 14.43 -1.12
N LYS A 18 -13.77 13.77 -1.67
CA LYS A 18 -14.80 14.44 -2.46
C LYS A 18 -15.63 15.43 -1.65
N VAL A 19 -15.90 15.15 -0.37
CA VAL A 19 -16.73 15.99 0.51
C VAL A 19 -15.91 17.09 1.19
N PHE A 20 -14.77 16.74 1.78
CA PHE A 20 -14.00 17.65 2.64
C PHE A 20 -12.85 18.35 1.91
N ASN A 21 -12.42 17.82 0.76
CA ASN A 21 -11.28 18.30 -0.03
C ASN A 21 -10.09 18.78 0.82
N PRO A 22 -9.53 17.92 1.70
CA PRO A 22 -8.50 18.32 2.63
C PRO A 22 -7.23 18.73 1.88
N ARG A 23 -6.93 20.03 1.87
CA ARG A 23 -5.73 20.60 1.21
C ARG A 23 -4.46 20.53 2.07
N LYS A 24 -4.53 20.03 3.31
CA LYS A 24 -3.40 20.04 4.25
C LYS A 24 -2.45 18.87 4.00
N THR A 25 -1.32 19.16 3.34
CA THR A 25 -0.25 18.20 3.04
C THR A 25 0.40 17.58 4.28
N LEU A 26 0.50 18.33 5.40
CA LEU A 26 1.13 17.84 6.64
C LEU A 26 0.40 16.63 7.23
N PHE A 27 -0.94 16.67 7.31
CA PHE A 27 -1.72 15.57 7.88
C PHE A 27 -1.55 14.29 7.08
N ILE A 28 -1.61 14.39 5.74
CA ILE A 28 -1.42 13.24 4.83
C ILE A 28 -0.01 12.66 5.01
N ASN A 29 1.01 13.52 5.13
CA ASN A 29 2.39 13.07 5.33
C ASN A 29 2.60 12.35 6.67
N LEU A 30 1.99 12.85 7.76
CA LEU A 30 2.05 12.18 9.06
C LEU A 30 1.27 10.87 9.04
N LEU A 31 0.10 10.85 8.41
CA LEU A 31 -0.71 9.62 8.26
C LEU A 31 0.05 8.56 7.44
N LEU A 32 0.72 8.96 6.36
CA LEU A 32 1.62 8.10 5.60
C LEU A 32 2.74 7.56 6.50
N ALA A 33 3.43 8.41 7.26
CA ALA A 33 4.52 7.97 8.14
C ALA A 33 4.05 6.96 9.21
N PHE A 34 2.88 7.20 9.81
CA PHE A 34 2.24 6.26 10.73
C PHE A 34 1.97 4.93 10.03
N SER A 35 1.30 4.99 8.88
CA SER A 35 0.93 3.81 8.11
C SER A 35 2.13 2.99 7.68
N GLY A 36 3.17 3.64 7.15
CA GLY A 36 4.39 2.99 6.69
C GLY A 36 5.14 2.31 7.84
N SER A 37 5.27 2.98 8.99
CA SER A 37 5.89 2.38 10.19
C SER A 37 5.07 1.23 10.76
N PHE A 38 3.74 1.36 10.83
CA PHE A 38 2.85 0.30 11.28
C PHE A 38 2.93 -0.95 10.39
N LEU A 39 2.87 -0.78 9.06
CA LEU A 39 2.99 -1.87 8.11
C LEU A 39 4.39 -2.51 8.15
N LEU A 40 5.45 -1.71 8.29
CA LEU A 40 6.81 -2.21 8.46
C LEU A 40 6.92 -3.09 9.71
N SER A 41 6.40 -2.62 10.84
CA SER A 41 6.43 -3.37 12.09
C SER A 41 5.68 -4.68 12.01
N LEU A 42 4.47 -4.71 11.44
CA LEU A 42 3.75 -5.98 11.20
C LEU A 42 4.51 -6.90 10.24
N THR A 43 5.23 -6.32 9.26
CA THR A 43 6.09 -7.11 8.39
C THR A 43 7.21 -7.82 9.17
N PHE A 44 7.82 -7.15 10.16
CA PHE A 44 8.85 -7.72 11.02
C PHE A 44 8.32 -8.68 12.09
N PHE A 45 7.22 -8.33 12.75
CA PHE A 45 6.71 -9.11 13.88
C PHE A 45 5.88 -10.33 13.45
N GLU A 46 5.15 -10.23 12.33
CA GLU A 46 4.19 -11.25 11.91
C GLU A 46 4.64 -11.95 10.60
N LEU A 47 4.83 -11.17 9.53
CA LEU A 47 4.98 -11.75 8.19
C LEU A 47 6.33 -12.45 8.01
N LEU A 48 7.45 -11.79 8.34
CA LEU A 48 8.79 -12.35 8.18
C LEU A 48 8.95 -13.69 8.94
N PRO A 49 8.65 -13.78 10.26
CA PRO A 49 8.71 -15.06 10.98
C PRO A 49 7.84 -16.15 10.33
N SER A 50 6.64 -15.80 9.85
CA SER A 50 5.69 -16.77 9.29
C SER A 50 6.17 -17.45 8.00
N VAL A 51 6.97 -16.77 7.17
CA VAL A 51 7.45 -17.32 5.89
C VAL A 51 8.73 -18.14 6.04
N TYR A 52 9.58 -17.80 7.00
CA TYR A 52 10.85 -18.50 7.22
C TYR A 52 10.69 -19.86 7.92
N THR A 53 9.55 -20.14 8.53
CA THR A 53 9.27 -21.43 9.19
C THR A 53 8.85 -22.55 8.23
N LYS A 54 8.47 -22.21 6.99
CA LYS A 54 7.77 -23.13 6.08
C LYS A 54 8.58 -23.62 4.88
N ALA A 55 9.71 -22.98 4.57
CA ALA A 55 10.48 -23.27 3.36
C ALA A 55 11.97 -22.95 3.54
N ASN A 56 12.76 -23.28 2.53
CA ASN A 56 14.19 -22.94 2.52
C ASN A 56 14.40 -21.43 2.62
N SER A 57 15.17 -20.99 3.62
CA SER A 57 15.37 -19.58 3.92
C SER A 57 15.99 -18.79 2.76
N LYS A 58 16.89 -19.39 1.97
CA LYS A 58 17.50 -18.72 0.81
C LYS A 58 16.46 -18.47 -0.29
N THR A 59 15.59 -19.43 -0.54
CA THR A 59 14.51 -19.27 -1.52
C THR A 59 13.52 -18.20 -1.07
N ILE A 60 13.12 -18.18 0.20
CA ILE A 60 12.25 -17.13 0.76
C ILE A 60 12.89 -15.75 0.62
N ALA A 61 14.16 -15.61 0.97
CA ALA A 61 14.88 -14.35 0.80
C ALA A 61 14.90 -13.89 -0.66
N LEU A 62 15.04 -14.82 -1.62
CA LEU A 62 14.98 -14.50 -3.05
C LEU A 62 13.61 -13.96 -3.47
N PHE A 63 12.51 -14.53 -2.97
CA PHE A 63 11.16 -14.01 -3.25
C PHE A 63 10.91 -12.65 -2.58
N ILE A 64 11.44 -12.40 -1.38
CA ILE A 64 11.40 -11.07 -0.76
C ILE A 64 12.14 -10.06 -1.62
N LEU A 65 13.34 -10.37 -2.08
CA LEU A 65 14.11 -9.50 -2.98
C LEU A 65 13.38 -9.29 -4.32
N ALA A 66 12.76 -10.33 -4.87
CA ALA A 66 11.96 -10.23 -6.08
C ALA A 66 10.74 -9.31 -5.88
N GLY A 67 10.08 -9.37 -4.72
CA GLY A 67 9.00 -8.46 -4.37
C GLY A 67 9.43 -7.00 -4.26
N LEU A 68 10.60 -6.75 -3.66
CA LEU A 68 11.20 -5.42 -3.61
C LEU A 68 11.50 -4.90 -5.02
N LEU A 69 12.14 -5.70 -5.86
CA LEU A 69 12.43 -5.34 -7.26
C LEU A 69 11.16 -5.12 -8.08
N LEU A 70 10.13 -5.96 -7.87
CA LEU A 70 8.83 -5.78 -8.50
C LEU A 70 8.24 -4.42 -8.12
N GLN A 71 8.28 -4.04 -6.85
CA GLN A 71 7.72 -2.76 -6.43
C GLN A 71 8.52 -1.58 -6.98
N ILE A 72 9.86 -1.64 -7.00
CA ILE A 72 10.70 -0.63 -7.68
C ILE A 72 10.27 -0.46 -9.15
N PHE A 73 10.05 -1.58 -9.84
CA PHE A 73 9.62 -1.56 -11.23
C PHE A 73 8.23 -0.95 -11.40
N LEU A 74 7.27 -1.30 -10.53
CA LEU A 74 5.93 -0.72 -10.54
C LEU A 74 5.97 0.79 -10.22
N GLU A 75 6.83 1.22 -9.30
CA GLU A 75 6.97 2.61 -8.90
C GLU A 75 7.44 3.51 -10.05
N PHE A 76 8.37 3.03 -10.90
CA PHE A 76 8.79 3.74 -12.11
C PHE A 76 7.60 4.17 -12.98
N PHE A 77 6.57 3.32 -13.04
CA PHE A 77 5.33 3.59 -13.75
C PHE A 77 4.30 4.38 -12.94
N SER A 78 4.30 4.25 -11.62
CA SER A 78 3.38 4.98 -10.74
C SER A 78 3.83 6.42 -10.44
N LYS A 79 5.09 6.76 -10.76
CA LYS A 79 5.73 8.05 -10.44
C LYS A 79 5.64 8.41 -8.95
N GLY A 80 5.58 7.41 -8.09
CA GLY A 80 5.46 7.59 -6.64
C GLY A 80 4.08 8.04 -6.14
N ALA A 81 3.01 7.78 -6.90
CA ALA A 81 1.64 8.07 -6.47
C ALA A 81 1.24 7.36 -5.16
N GLU A 82 1.82 6.19 -4.90
CA GLU A 82 1.59 5.37 -3.71
C GLU A 82 2.17 5.96 -2.41
N HIS A 83 3.14 6.88 -2.50
CA HIS A 83 3.80 7.48 -1.33
C HIS A 83 3.72 9.01 -1.29
N GLY A 84 2.95 9.61 -2.21
CA GLY A 84 2.58 11.03 -2.17
C GLY A 84 3.56 11.98 -2.85
N HIS A 85 4.56 11.48 -3.58
CA HIS A 85 5.59 12.29 -4.26
C HIS A 85 5.22 12.77 -5.68
N MET A 86 3.93 12.89 -5.99
CA MET A 86 3.50 13.45 -7.27
C MET A 86 3.78 14.96 -7.30
N HIS A 87 4.76 15.40 -8.10
CA HIS A 87 4.98 16.82 -8.36
C HIS A 87 3.71 17.42 -9.01
N PHE A 88 3.03 18.30 -8.27
CA PHE A 88 1.79 19.01 -8.66
C PHE A 88 2.01 20.08 -9.74
N SER A 89 2.84 19.82 -10.76
CA SER A 89 2.88 20.70 -11.93
C SER A 89 1.60 20.50 -12.75
N LEU A 90 0.68 21.44 -12.56
CA LEU A 90 -0.64 21.59 -13.19
C LEU A 90 -0.54 21.84 -14.70
N GLU A 91 0.06 20.93 -15.46
CA GLU A 91 -0.02 20.96 -16.92
C GLU A 91 -0.55 19.63 -17.46
N LYS A 92 -1.80 19.67 -17.96
CA LYS A 92 -2.36 18.85 -19.05
C LYS A 92 -2.12 17.33 -18.99
N ASN A 93 -1.99 16.74 -17.81
CA ASN A 93 -1.71 15.31 -17.72
C ASN A 93 -3.00 14.49 -17.85
N LYS A 94 -3.23 13.94 -19.05
CA LYS A 94 -4.05 12.73 -19.22
C LYS A 94 -3.54 11.69 -18.22
N PHE A 95 -4.42 11.17 -17.39
CA PHE A 95 -4.04 10.13 -16.43
C PHE A 95 -3.44 8.94 -17.19
N PRO A 96 -2.20 8.51 -16.86
CA PRO A 96 -1.55 7.43 -17.57
C PRO A 96 -2.19 6.10 -17.19
N VAL A 97 -2.76 5.38 -18.16
CA VAL A 97 -3.26 4.00 -18.00
C VAL A 97 -2.18 3.09 -17.40
N ILE A 98 -0.91 3.39 -17.66
CA ILE A 98 0.25 2.69 -17.12
C ILE A 98 0.32 2.82 -15.57
N LEU A 99 0.01 3.99 -15.00
CA LEU A 99 -0.05 4.18 -13.54
C LEU A 99 -1.19 3.37 -12.93
N PHE A 100 -2.32 3.26 -13.63
CA PHE A 100 -3.44 2.42 -13.20
C PHE A 100 -3.04 0.96 -13.05
N ILE A 101 -2.40 0.42 -14.09
CA ILE A 101 -1.98 -0.98 -14.15
C ILE A 101 -0.96 -1.23 -13.05
N SER A 102 0.00 -0.32 -12.88
CA SER A 102 0.99 -0.41 -11.81
C SER A 102 0.35 -0.48 -10.42
N LEU A 103 -0.51 0.48 -10.07
CA LEU A 103 -1.22 0.50 -8.79
C LEU A 103 -2.13 -0.71 -8.59
N SER A 104 -2.72 -1.23 -9.66
CA SER A 104 -3.59 -2.41 -9.61
C SER A 104 -2.80 -3.68 -9.28
N ILE A 105 -1.62 -3.87 -9.92
CA ILE A 105 -0.73 -5.00 -9.63
C ILE A 105 -0.21 -4.88 -8.20
N HIS A 106 0.24 -3.69 -7.80
CA HIS A 106 0.67 -3.41 -6.44
C HIS A 106 -0.43 -3.80 -5.40
N ALA A 107 -1.65 -3.31 -5.59
CA ALA A 107 -2.78 -3.59 -4.71
C ALA A 107 -3.19 -5.07 -4.67
N LEU A 108 -3.02 -5.78 -5.80
CA LEU A 108 -3.30 -7.21 -5.90
C LEU A 108 -2.28 -8.01 -5.11
N VAL A 109 -0.99 -7.70 -5.25
CA VAL A 109 0.09 -8.37 -4.51
C VAL A 109 -0.07 -8.11 -3.00
N GLU A 110 -0.33 -6.87 -2.60
CA GLU A 110 -0.62 -6.49 -1.20
C GLU A 110 -1.77 -7.31 -0.58
N GLY A 111 -2.73 -7.76 -1.40
CA GLY A 111 -3.86 -8.56 -0.94
C GLY A 111 -3.53 -10.03 -0.67
N MET A 112 -2.47 -10.58 -1.26
CA MET A 112 -2.11 -12.00 -1.16
C MET A 112 -1.80 -12.51 0.25
N PRO A 113 -1.09 -11.77 1.14
CA PRO A 113 -0.77 -12.26 2.47
C PRO A 113 -1.96 -12.17 3.45
N ILE A 114 -3.09 -11.57 3.05
CA ILE A 114 -4.26 -11.43 3.92
C ILE A 114 -4.91 -12.81 4.08
N THR A 115 -4.66 -13.43 5.24
CA THR A 115 -5.26 -14.68 5.69
C THR A 115 -6.41 -14.40 6.66
N ASN A 116 -6.90 -15.44 7.34
CA ASN A 116 -7.84 -15.28 8.46
C ASN A 116 -7.24 -14.58 9.68
N ASP A 117 -5.94 -14.23 9.65
CA ASP A 117 -5.27 -13.49 10.71
C ASP A 117 -5.64 -12.01 10.63
N ASN A 118 -6.30 -11.51 11.68
CA ASN A 118 -6.82 -10.14 11.71
C ASN A 118 -5.71 -9.08 11.69
N ASN A 119 -4.51 -9.40 12.18
CA ASN A 119 -3.39 -8.46 12.32
C ASN A 119 -2.88 -7.99 10.95
N ILE A 120 -2.70 -8.91 9.99
CA ILE A 120 -2.25 -8.57 8.63
C ILE A 120 -3.33 -7.74 7.91
N LEU A 121 -4.60 -8.12 8.07
CA LEU A 121 -5.72 -7.34 7.53
C LEU A 121 -5.71 -5.91 8.07
N LEU A 122 -5.51 -5.72 9.37
CA LEU A 122 -5.39 -4.38 9.98
C LEU A 122 -4.22 -3.59 9.40
N GLY A 123 -3.05 -4.22 9.24
CA GLY A 123 -1.89 -3.63 8.58
C GLY A 123 -2.20 -3.07 7.20
N VAL A 124 -2.79 -3.92 6.35
CA VAL A 124 -3.17 -3.55 4.99
C VAL A 124 -4.25 -2.46 5.00
N LEU A 125 -5.24 -2.53 5.90
CA LEU A 125 -6.29 -1.49 5.99
C LEU A 125 -5.71 -0.12 6.36
N VAL A 126 -4.84 -0.08 7.36
CA VAL A 126 -4.14 1.15 7.80
C VAL A 126 -3.31 1.72 6.65
N HIS A 127 -2.73 0.87 5.81
CA HIS A 127 -1.99 1.28 4.62
C HIS A 127 -2.86 1.74 3.45
N LYS A 128 -4.02 1.11 3.26
CA LYS A 128 -4.89 1.40 2.13
C LYS A 128 -5.53 2.78 2.21
N VAL A 129 -5.82 3.26 3.41
CA VAL A 129 -6.46 4.57 3.63
C VAL A 129 -5.60 5.73 3.09
N PRO A 130 -4.34 5.93 3.51
CA PRO A 130 -3.47 6.98 2.98
C PRO A 130 -3.32 6.94 1.45
N ILE A 131 -3.07 5.76 0.88
CA ILE A 131 -2.91 5.60 -0.57
C ILE A 131 -4.19 5.99 -1.30
N ALA A 132 -5.34 5.52 -0.82
CA ALA A 132 -6.63 5.84 -1.42
C ALA A 132 -6.95 7.34 -1.33
N LEU A 133 -6.58 8.02 -0.24
CA LEU A 133 -6.72 9.47 -0.12
C LEU A 133 -5.89 10.19 -1.18
N ILE A 134 -4.61 9.82 -1.35
CA ILE A 134 -3.71 10.45 -2.33
C ILE A 134 -4.19 10.19 -3.76
N LEU A 135 -4.54 8.94 -4.08
CA LEU A 135 -5.08 8.57 -5.39
C LEU A 135 -6.35 9.34 -5.70
N SER A 136 -7.23 9.51 -4.70
CA SER A 136 -8.49 10.26 -4.86
C SER A 136 -8.23 11.75 -5.12
N ILE A 137 -7.30 12.38 -4.39
CA ILE A 137 -6.88 13.76 -4.63
C ILE A 137 -6.34 13.90 -6.05
N PHE A 138 -5.50 12.96 -6.49
CA PHE A 138 -4.91 12.99 -7.82
C PHE A 138 -5.96 12.84 -8.93
N LEU A 139 -6.88 11.86 -8.80
CA LEU A 139 -7.93 11.61 -9.78
C LEU A 139 -8.91 12.79 -9.89
N ILE A 140 -9.34 13.37 -8.76
CA ILE A 140 -10.29 14.50 -8.74
C ILE A 140 -9.67 15.76 -9.34
N ASN A 141 -8.36 15.97 -9.18
CA ASN A 141 -7.65 17.11 -9.77
C ASN A 141 -7.16 16.86 -11.22
N SER A 142 -7.46 15.69 -11.80
CA SER A 142 -7.11 15.37 -13.19
C SER A 142 -8.19 15.82 -14.18
N GLU A 143 -7.86 15.90 -15.47
CA GLU A 143 -8.81 16.22 -16.55
C GLU A 143 -9.67 15.01 -17.00
N LEU A 144 -9.69 13.92 -16.22
CA LEU A 144 -10.48 12.73 -16.56
C LEU A 144 -11.98 12.98 -16.43
N LYS A 145 -12.78 12.30 -17.28
CA LYS A 145 -14.24 12.29 -17.09
C LYS A 145 -14.58 11.59 -15.78
N LYS A 146 -15.60 12.09 -15.08
CA LYS A 146 -16.06 11.54 -13.79
C LYS A 146 -16.37 10.04 -13.83
N THR A 147 -16.86 9.53 -14.96
CA THR A 147 -17.13 8.11 -15.17
C THR A 147 -15.86 7.26 -15.06
N PHE A 148 -14.75 7.72 -15.67
CA PHE A 148 -13.46 7.05 -15.55
C PHE A 148 -12.95 7.09 -14.11
N ILE A 149 -13.03 8.24 -13.42
CA ILE A 149 -12.62 8.35 -12.01
C ILE A 149 -13.33 7.31 -11.13
N TYR A 150 -14.66 7.20 -11.25
CA TYR A 150 -15.42 6.22 -10.47
C TYR A 150 -15.07 4.78 -10.84
N LEU A 151 -14.93 4.47 -12.13
CA LEU A 151 -14.51 3.14 -12.58
C LEU A 151 -13.14 2.76 -12.02
N PHE A 152 -12.20 3.71 -12.04
CA PHE A 152 -10.86 3.54 -11.51
C PHE A 152 -10.85 3.21 -10.03
N ILE A 153 -11.58 3.99 -9.23
CA ILE A 153 -11.69 3.77 -7.79
C ILE A 153 -12.32 2.40 -7.49
N LEU A 154 -13.37 2.02 -8.23
CA LEU A 154 -14.02 0.73 -8.07
C LEU A 154 -13.09 -0.44 -8.42
N LEU A 155 -12.38 -0.36 -9.54
CA LEU A 155 -11.43 -1.40 -9.93
C LEU A 155 -10.28 -1.51 -8.93
N PHE A 156 -9.70 -0.37 -8.52
CA PHE A 156 -8.63 -0.35 -7.52
C PHE A 156 -9.09 -0.95 -6.18
N ALA A 157 -10.32 -0.65 -5.74
CA ALA A 157 -10.90 -1.19 -4.52
C ALA A 157 -11.02 -2.73 -4.55
N VAL A 158 -11.23 -3.32 -5.73
CA VAL A 158 -11.38 -4.77 -5.91
C VAL A 158 -10.03 -5.51 -5.99
N MET A 159 -8.92 -4.84 -6.30
CA MET A 159 -7.63 -5.52 -6.50
C MET A 159 -7.11 -6.23 -5.23
N THR A 160 -7.21 -5.60 -4.07
CA THR A 160 -6.79 -6.21 -2.79
C THR A 160 -7.61 -7.45 -2.42
N PRO A 161 -8.97 -7.41 -2.39
CA PRO A 161 -9.75 -8.60 -2.11
C PRO A 161 -9.59 -9.67 -3.21
N LEU A 162 -9.35 -9.27 -4.47
CA LEU A 162 -9.01 -10.21 -5.54
C LEU A 162 -7.69 -10.92 -5.26
N GLY A 163 -6.66 -10.21 -4.80
CA GLY A 163 -5.38 -10.79 -4.37
C GLY A 163 -5.55 -11.82 -3.27
N SER A 164 -6.33 -11.48 -2.23
CA SER A 164 -6.62 -12.42 -1.13
C SER A 164 -7.40 -13.65 -1.61
N TYR A 165 -8.40 -13.44 -2.46
CA TYR A 165 -9.20 -14.52 -3.01
C TYR A 165 -8.38 -15.47 -3.89
N LEU A 166 -7.50 -14.94 -4.75
CA LEU A 166 -6.62 -15.76 -5.58
C LEU A 166 -5.67 -16.60 -4.73
N ALA A 167 -5.13 -16.02 -3.64
CA ALA A 167 -4.25 -16.72 -2.71
C ALA A 167 -4.96 -17.80 -1.89
N SER A 168 -6.27 -17.65 -1.60
CA SER A 168 -7.03 -18.58 -0.76
C SER A 168 -7.77 -19.68 -1.53
N SER A 169 -8.27 -19.38 -2.73
CA SER A 169 -9.31 -20.20 -3.37
C SER A 169 -8.80 -21.07 -4.52
N SER A 170 -7.57 -20.88 -4.97
CA SER A 170 -7.02 -21.62 -6.10
C SER A 170 -5.99 -22.68 -5.65
N PRO A 171 -6.15 -23.95 -6.07
CA PRO A 171 -5.21 -25.03 -5.79
C PRO A 171 -3.79 -24.75 -6.31
N PHE A 172 -3.68 -23.94 -7.37
CA PHE A 172 -2.38 -23.52 -7.90
C PHE A 172 -1.69 -22.57 -6.92
N PHE A 173 -2.39 -21.52 -6.48
CA PHE A 173 -1.83 -20.51 -5.59
C PHE A 173 -1.57 -21.04 -4.17
N SER A 174 -2.30 -22.06 -3.71
CA SER A 174 -2.04 -22.69 -2.41
C SER A 174 -0.65 -23.34 -2.31
N ASN A 175 -0.15 -23.94 -3.40
CA ASN A 175 1.18 -24.55 -3.45
C ASN A 175 2.31 -23.51 -3.40
N TYR A 176 2.04 -22.29 -3.87
CA TYR A 176 3.02 -21.19 -3.89
C TYR A 176 2.77 -20.13 -2.83
N LYS A 177 1.83 -20.37 -1.90
CA LYS A 177 1.36 -19.38 -0.92
C LYS A 177 2.49 -18.72 -0.14
N THR A 178 3.41 -19.52 0.40
CA THR A 178 4.56 -18.99 1.17
C THR A 178 5.45 -18.07 0.32
N TYR A 179 5.65 -18.40 -0.96
CA TYR A 179 6.46 -17.58 -1.87
C TYR A 179 5.77 -16.27 -2.27
N LEU A 180 4.44 -16.30 -2.42
CA LEU A 180 3.64 -15.10 -2.71
C LEU A 180 3.56 -14.16 -1.49
N HIS A 181 3.46 -14.73 -0.29
CA HIS A 181 3.59 -13.98 0.95
C HIS A 181 4.99 -13.34 1.06
N ALA A 182 6.05 -14.09 0.74
CA ALA A 182 7.41 -13.58 0.71
C ALA A 182 7.58 -12.44 -0.32
N LEU A 183 6.97 -12.57 -1.49
CA LEU A 183 6.93 -11.51 -2.50
C LEU A 183 6.21 -10.25 -1.97
N SER A 184 5.10 -10.42 -1.26
CA SER A 184 4.35 -9.32 -0.65
C SER A 184 5.13 -8.61 0.46
N ILE A 185 5.91 -9.36 1.25
CA ILE A 185 6.85 -8.79 2.23
C ILE A 185 7.84 -7.86 1.55
N GLY A 186 8.41 -8.26 0.40
CA GLY A 186 9.30 -7.41 -0.38
C GLY A 186 8.66 -6.09 -0.81
N VAL A 187 7.41 -6.16 -1.27
CA VAL A 187 6.61 -4.97 -1.62
C VAL A 187 6.41 -4.06 -0.41
N PHE A 188 6.03 -4.61 0.75
CA PHE A 188 5.82 -3.83 1.97
C PHE A 188 7.11 -3.18 2.48
N LEU A 189 8.23 -3.89 2.43
CA LEU A 189 9.54 -3.35 2.81
C LEU A 189 9.90 -2.14 1.94
N HIS A 190 9.74 -2.23 0.62
CA HIS A 190 10.03 -1.12 -0.29
C HIS A 190 9.17 0.11 0.00
N ILE A 191 7.86 -0.07 0.12
CA ILE A 191 6.94 1.04 0.34
C ILE A 191 7.18 1.72 1.69
N ALA A 192 7.34 0.91 2.73
CA ALA A 192 7.60 1.44 4.06
C ALA A 192 8.91 2.23 4.11
N THR A 193 10.00 1.75 3.49
CA THR A 193 11.28 2.47 3.52
C THR A 193 11.22 3.78 2.75
N ILE A 194 10.56 3.83 1.58
CA ILE A 194 10.36 5.09 0.86
C ILE A 194 9.55 6.08 1.70
N ILE A 195 8.42 5.64 2.26
CA ILE A 195 7.57 6.50 3.10
C ILE A 195 8.36 7.04 4.30
N LEU A 196 9.17 6.20 4.96
CA LEU A 196 9.90 6.58 6.16
C LEU A 196 11.11 7.46 5.88
N PHE A 197 11.90 7.17 4.83
CA PHE A 197 13.20 7.80 4.61
C PHE A 197 13.20 8.88 3.52
N GLU A 198 12.36 8.76 2.47
CA GLU A 198 12.39 9.69 1.34
C GLU A 198 11.47 10.90 1.55
N SER A 199 10.41 10.76 2.33
CA SER A 199 9.46 11.87 2.59
C SER A 199 10.03 13.03 3.43
N SER A 200 11.28 12.98 3.88
CA SER A 200 11.98 14.10 4.55
C SER A 200 12.68 15.02 3.54
N LYS A 201 12.01 16.12 3.18
CA LYS A 201 12.66 17.20 2.41
C LYS A 201 13.70 17.92 3.27
N GLY A 202 14.99 17.84 2.89
CA GLY A 202 16.03 18.77 3.31
C GLY A 202 16.73 18.53 4.65
N HIS A 203 16.94 17.27 5.07
CA HIS A 203 17.75 16.87 6.23
C HIS A 203 17.44 17.55 7.59
N SER A 204 16.34 18.31 7.70
CA SER A 204 15.88 18.88 8.96
C SER A 204 15.16 17.81 9.78
N PHE A 205 15.56 17.64 11.03
CA PHE A 205 14.96 16.67 11.93
C PHE A 205 13.49 17.02 12.20
N ASN A 206 12.57 16.11 11.88
CA ASN A 206 11.14 16.30 12.10
C ASN A 206 10.66 15.44 13.28
N MET A 207 10.57 16.06 14.46
CA MET A 207 10.15 15.38 15.69
C MET A 207 8.72 14.84 15.63
N GLN A 208 7.80 15.54 14.94
CA GLN A 208 6.42 15.07 14.76
C GLN A 208 6.38 13.77 13.96
N LYS A 209 7.16 13.69 12.88
CA LYS A 209 7.29 12.46 12.07
C LYS A 209 7.89 11.32 12.90
N LEU A 210 8.94 11.58 13.69
CA LEU A 210 9.55 10.56 14.55
C LEU A 210 8.55 10.02 15.59
N LEU A 211 7.82 10.90 16.27
CA LEU A 211 6.81 10.48 17.26
C LEU A 211 5.74 9.61 16.61
N VAL A 212 5.27 9.97 15.42
CA VAL A 212 4.27 9.19 14.70
C VAL A 212 4.81 7.83 14.23
N ILE A 213 6.09 7.76 13.86
CA ILE A 213 6.77 6.49 13.55
C ILE A 213 6.84 5.59 14.79
N ILE A 214 7.26 6.15 15.93
CA ILE A 214 7.29 5.41 17.21
C ILE A 214 5.90 4.91 17.57
N LEU A 215 4.87 5.76 17.41
CA LEU A 215 3.48 5.36 17.63
C LEU A 215 3.10 4.18 16.74
N GLY A 216 3.37 4.23 15.43
CA GLY A 216 3.11 3.12 14.51
C GLY A 216 3.76 1.82 14.96
N ILE A 217 5.05 1.87 15.33
CA ILE A 217 5.79 0.70 15.84
C ILE A 217 5.16 0.16 17.12
N THR A 218 4.89 1.02 18.10
CA THR A 218 4.30 0.60 19.38
C THR A 218 2.92 0.00 19.20
N THR A 219 2.07 0.58 18.34
CA THR A 219 0.74 0.03 18.06
C THR A 219 0.81 -1.34 17.40
N ALA A 220 1.76 -1.56 16.49
CA ALA A 220 1.95 -2.87 15.86
C ALA A 220 2.53 -3.92 16.80
N TYR A 221 3.24 -3.51 17.85
CA TYR A 221 3.81 -4.44 18.83
C TYR A 221 2.77 -5.00 19.82
N PHE A 222 1.72 -4.24 20.12
CA PHE A 222 0.70 -4.61 21.12
C PHE A 222 -0.57 -5.26 20.53
N ILE A 223 -0.65 -5.38 19.21
CA ILE A 223 -1.74 -6.04 18.48
C ILE A 223 -1.25 -7.41 18.03
#